data_AF-A0AAP0LMF9-F1
#
_entry.id   AF-A0AAP0LMF9-F1
#
_cell.length_a   1.000
_cell.length_b   1.000
_cell.length_c   1.000
_cell.angle_alpha   90.00
_cell.angle_beta   90.00
_cell.angle_gamma   90.00
#
_symmetry.space_group_name_H-M   'P 1'
#
loop_
_entity.id
_entity.type
_entity.pdbx_description
1 polymer ?
#
loop_
_entity_poly.entity_id
_entity_poly.type
_entity_poly.pdbx_seq_one_letter_code
_entity_poly.pdbx_strand_id
1 'polypeptide(L)'
;MAASSTKQFKNICVLSEFQYGKYKEFVQAAINLGRVIAERTLHLVYGGGERGLSRLVSKAVFTRGSQVLGIIPKAMKPLVCMSGPPIGEN
;
A
#
# COMPACT_ATOMS: atom_id res chain seq x y z
N MET A 1 17.57 8.70 -33.63
CA MET A 1 16.99 9.00 -32.30
C MET A 1 16.84 7.69 -31.56
N ALA A 2 17.70 7.41 -30.58
CA ALA A 2 17.64 6.18 -29.80
C ALA A 2 16.31 6.17 -29.02
N ALA A 3 15.47 5.17 -29.27
CA ALA A 3 14.33 4.89 -28.42
C ALA A 3 14.88 4.52 -27.04
N SER A 4 14.84 5.48 -26.10
CA SER A 4 15.05 5.20 -24.68
C SER A 4 14.02 4.16 -24.30
N SER A 5 14.44 2.92 -24.08
CA SER A 5 13.58 1.86 -23.57
C SER A 5 13.29 2.19 -22.10
N THR A 6 12.32 3.08 -21.87
CA THR A 6 11.91 3.48 -20.54
C THR A 6 11.23 2.27 -19.91
N LYS A 7 11.97 1.51 -19.09
CA LYS A 7 11.38 0.45 -18.25
C LYS A 7 10.27 1.08 -17.40
N GLN A 8 9.02 0.87 -17.78
CA GLN A 8 7.88 1.24 -16.97
C GLN A 8 7.79 0.27 -15.79
N PHE A 9 7.87 0.82 -14.58
CA PHE A 9 7.58 0.06 -13.38
C PHE A 9 6.11 -0.35 -13.40
N LYS A 10 5.80 -1.58 -12.97
CA LYS A 10 4.42 -2.04 -12.77
C LYS A 10 4.03 -2.12 -11.31
N ASN A 11 5.01 -2.38 -10.44
CA ASN A 11 4.80 -2.60 -9.01
C ASN A 11 5.69 -1.66 -8.19
N ILE A 12 5.15 -1.12 -7.10
CA ILE A 12 5.90 -0.33 -6.12
C ILE A 12 5.77 -1.00 -4.76
N CYS A 13 6.92 -1.24 -4.10
CA CYS A 13 6.95 -1.68 -2.72
C CYS A 13 6.99 -0.46 -1.78
N VAL A 14 6.04 -0.36 -0.84
CA VAL A 14 6.00 0.73 0.14
C VAL A 14 6.29 0.16 1.53
N LEU A 15 7.40 0.61 2.11
CA LEU A 15 7.72 0.41 3.52
C LEU A 15 7.10 1.55 4.33
N SER A 16 6.29 1.19 5.33
CA SER A 16 5.61 2.17 6.17
C SER A 16 5.31 1.60 7.55
N GLU A 17 5.06 2.49 8.49
CA GLU A 17 4.77 2.15 9.86
C GLU A 17 3.35 1.57 10.05
N PHE A 18 3.22 0.70 11.04
CA PHE A 18 1.93 0.17 11.53
C PHE A 18 1.17 1.15 12.43
N GLN A 19 1.72 2.36 12.60
CA GLN A 19 1.15 3.49 13.33
C GLN A 19 0.86 4.64 12.36
N TYR A 20 -0.04 5.55 12.71
CA TYR A 20 -0.39 6.71 11.88
C TYR A 20 0.64 7.86 11.95
N GLY A 21 1.55 7.79 12.92
CA GLY A 21 2.44 8.89 13.26
C GLY A 21 1.75 9.95 14.14
N LYS A 22 2.55 10.90 14.64
CA LYS A 22 2.09 11.99 15.52
C LYS A 22 1.36 13.10 14.75
N TYR A 23 1.72 13.29 13.49
CA TYR A 23 1.32 14.43 12.66
C TYR A 23 0.34 13.98 11.56
N LYS A 24 -0.71 14.77 11.31
CA LYS A 24 -1.77 14.46 10.33
C LYS A 24 -1.24 14.46 8.89
N GLU A 25 -0.12 15.15 8.67
CA GLU A 25 0.60 15.27 7.42
C GLU A 25 1.07 13.90 6.91
N PHE A 26 1.44 12.97 7.80
CA PHE A 26 1.79 11.60 7.41
C PHE A 26 0.59 10.81 6.87
N VAL A 27 -0.57 10.98 7.49
CA VAL A 27 -1.83 10.38 7.03
C VAL A 27 -2.17 10.90 5.64
N GLN A 28 -2.10 12.22 5.44
CA GLN A 28 -2.39 12.83 4.15
C GLN A 28 -1.39 12.41 3.07
N ALA A 29 -0.10 12.34 3.42
CA ALA A 29 0.95 11.87 2.53
C ALA A 29 0.73 10.42 2.09
N ALA A 30 0.36 9.53 3.02
CA ALA A 30 0.06 8.12 2.72
C ALA A 30 -1.14 7.98 1.77
N ILE A 31 -2.21 8.74 1.99
CA ILE A 31 -3.39 8.74 1.10
C ILE A 31 -3.01 9.28 -0.28
N ASN A 32 -2.27 10.39 -0.34
CA ASN A 32 -1.83 10.99 -1.59
C ASN A 32 -0.91 10.06 -2.38
N LEU A 33 0.00 9.35 -1.70
CA LEU A 33 0.87 8.35 -2.30
C LEU A 33 0.05 7.23 -2.95
N GLY A 34 -0.90 6.64 -2.22
CA GLY A 34 -1.75 5.57 -2.76
C GLY A 34 -2.58 6.03 -3.96
N ARG A 35 -3.08 7.28 -3.94
CA ARG A 35 -3.76 7.89 -5.08
C ARG A 35 -2.86 7.95 -6.32
N VAL A 36 -1.64 8.47 -6.18
CA VAL A 36 -0.71 8.62 -7.32
C VAL A 36 -0.29 7.26 -7.88
N ILE A 37 -0.11 6.25 -7.03
CA ILE A 37 0.18 4.87 -7.46
C ILE A 37 -0.95 4.36 -8.36
N ALA A 38 -2.20 4.50 -7.92
CA ALA A 38 -3.35 4.03 -8.67
C ALA A 38 -3.60 4.83 -9.96
N GLU A 39 -3.46 6.16 -9.92
CA GLU A 39 -3.59 7.04 -11.10
C GLU A 39 -2.58 6.70 -12.19
N ARG A 40 -1.40 6.21 -11.82
CA ARG A 40 -0.36 5.74 -12.75
C ARG A 40 -0.54 4.29 -13.17
N THR A 41 -1.67 3.65 -12.84
CA THR A 41 -1.95 2.22 -13.11
C THR A 41 -0.89 1.27 -12.56
N LEU A 42 -0.23 1.67 -11.47
CA LEU A 42 0.76 0.86 -10.77
C LEU A 42 0.06 0.00 -9.70
N HIS A 43 0.72 -1.09 -9.34
CA HIS A 43 0.28 -2.00 -8.29
C HIS A 43 1.14 -1.81 -7.03
N LEU A 44 0.53 -2.05 -5.87
CA LEU A 44 1.19 -1.88 -4.58
C LEU A 44 1.63 -3.22 -4.01
N VAL A 45 2.86 -3.28 -3.53
CA VAL A 45 3.34 -4.32 -2.61
C VAL A 45 3.62 -3.66 -1.27
N TYR A 46 3.18 -4.27 -0.16
CA TYR A 46 3.42 -3.72 1.18
C TYR A 46 3.44 -4.84 2.25
N GLY A 47 3.74 -4.49 3.50
CA GLY A 47 3.90 -5.43 4.62
C GLY A 47 2.62 -6.11 5.13
N GLY A 48 1.49 -6.04 4.41
CA GLY A 48 0.26 -6.73 4.77
C GLY A 48 -0.43 -6.20 6.04
N GLY A 49 -0.09 -4.98 6.47
CA GLY A 49 -0.65 -4.40 7.68
C GLY A 49 -2.10 -3.96 7.58
N GLU A 50 -2.87 -4.20 8.64
CA GLU A 50 -4.29 -3.84 8.73
C GLU A 50 -4.57 -2.56 9.54
N ARG A 51 -3.53 -1.80 9.91
CA ARG A 51 -3.65 -0.50 10.59
C ARG A 51 -2.51 0.45 10.22
N GLY A 52 -2.60 1.69 10.70
CA GLY A 52 -1.57 2.72 10.51
C GLY A 52 -1.45 3.22 9.06
N LEU A 53 -0.28 3.74 8.71
CA LEU A 53 0.00 4.25 7.36
C LEU A 53 -0.09 3.15 6.30
N SER A 54 0.36 1.93 6.61
CA SER A 54 0.26 0.75 5.74
C SER A 54 -1.18 0.50 5.25
N ARG A 55 -2.17 0.58 6.14
CA ARG A 55 -3.59 0.44 5.76
C ARG A 55 -4.10 1.59 4.90
N LEU A 56 -3.64 2.81 5.18
CA LEU A 56 -4.10 3.98 4.43
C LEU A 56 -3.63 3.94 2.97
N VAL A 57 -2.35 3.60 2.74
CA VAL A 57 -1.81 3.47 1.38
C VAL A 57 -2.52 2.34 0.64
N SER A 58 -2.63 1.15 1.25
CA SER A 58 -3.30 0.00 0.62
C SER A 58 -4.76 0.28 0.29
N LYS A 59 -5.52 0.88 1.21
CA LYS A 59 -6.91 1.26 0.95
C LYS A 59 -7.03 2.29 -0.18
N ALA A 60 -6.16 3.30 -0.20
CA ALA A 60 -6.17 4.33 -1.24
C ALA A 60 -5.85 3.76 -2.64
N VAL A 61 -4.98 2.75 -2.73
CA VAL A 61 -4.68 2.05 -3.99
C VAL A 61 -5.84 1.14 -4.39
N PHE A 62 -6.33 0.30 -3.46
CA PHE A 62 -7.38 -0.68 -3.73
C PHE A 62 -8.71 -0.04 -4.15
N THR A 63 -9.13 1.02 -3.45
CA THR A 63 -10.38 1.74 -3.77
C THR A 63 -10.39 2.37 -5.17
N ARG A 64 -9.23 2.53 -5.79
CA ARG A 64 -9.07 3.07 -7.15
C ARG A 64 -8.88 1.99 -8.22
N GLY A 65 -9.00 0.71 -7.85
CA GLY A 65 -8.99 -0.41 -8.79
C GLY A 65 -7.60 -0.97 -9.12
N SER A 66 -6.54 -0.46 -8.49
CA SER A 66 -5.19 -1.04 -8.65
C SER A 66 -4.99 -2.24 -7.71
N GLN A 67 -4.22 -3.23 -8.17
CA GLN A 67 -3.89 -4.41 -7.38
C GLN A 67 -3.04 -4.05 -6.16
N VAL A 68 -3.29 -4.76 -5.05
CA VAL A 68 -2.56 -4.63 -3.78
C VAL A 68 -2.15 -6.02 -3.32
N LEU A 69 -0.86 -6.19 -3.02
CA LEU A 69 -0.29 -7.40 -2.45
C LEU A 69 0.28 -7.11 -1.06
N GLY A 70 -0.31 -7.71 -0.03
CA GLY A 70 0.21 -7.71 1.32
C GLY A 70 1.08 -8.95 1.58
N ILE A 71 2.33 -8.74 2.00
CA ILE A 71 3.25 -9.82 2.38
C ILE A 71 3.48 -9.74 3.88
N ILE A 72 3.05 -10.78 4.61
CA ILE A 72 3.24 -10.87 6.04
C ILE A 72 3.77 -12.26 6.45
N PRO A 73 4.81 -12.34 7.31
CA PRO A 73 5.25 -13.61 7.86
C PRO A 73 4.12 -14.30 8.64
N LYS A 74 4.00 -15.63 8.52
CA LYS A 74 2.97 -16.42 9.22
C LYS A 74 2.96 -16.18 10.74
N ALA A 75 4.14 -15.98 11.34
CA ALA A 75 4.29 -15.70 12.77
C ALA A 75 3.63 -14.38 13.22
N MET A 76 3.41 -13.42 12.31
CA MET A 76 2.82 -12.12 12.61
C MET A 76 1.30 -12.07 12.37
N LYS A 77 0.70 -13.07 11.72
CA LYS A 77 -0.76 -13.11 11.45
C LYS A 77 -1.62 -12.86 12.71
N PRO A 78 -1.35 -13.49 13.87
CA PRO A 78 -2.17 -13.30 15.07
C PRO A 78 -2.22 -11.85 15.56
N LEU A 79 -1.16 -11.09 15.34
CA LEU A 79 -1.07 -9.68 15.77
C LEU A 79 -1.86 -8.74 14.85
N VAL A 80 -2.14 -9.18 13.61
CA VAL A 80 -2.74 -8.35 12.57
C VAL A 80 -4.26 -8.50 12.53
N CYS A 81 -4.78 -9.72 12.64
CA CYS A 81 -6.22 -10.02 12.60
C CYS A 81 -7.05 -9.36 13.73
N MET A 82 -6.40 -8.78 14.75
CA MET A 82 -7.09 -8.04 15.81
C MET A 82 -7.71 -6.71 15.32
N SER A 83 -7.52 -6.31 14.05
CA SER A 83 -7.96 -5.00 13.53
C SER A 83 -8.93 -5.03 12.33
N GLY A 84 -9.39 -6.22 11.92
CA GLY A 84 -10.42 -6.39 10.88
C GLY A 84 -10.00 -7.42 9.82
N PRO A 85 -10.77 -7.58 8.72
CA PRO A 85 -10.34 -8.38 7.59
C PRO A 85 -9.30 -7.61 6.74
N PRO A 86 -8.34 -8.31 6.12
CA PRO A 86 -7.37 -7.70 5.20
C PRO A 86 -8.06 -7.21 3.92
N ILE A 87 -7.46 -6.20 3.31
CA ILE A 87 -7.97 -5.62 2.06
C ILE A 87 -7.71 -6.60 0.91
N GLY A 88 -8.76 -7.02 0.22
CA GLY A 88 -8.67 -7.87 -0.97
C GLY A 88 -8.90 -9.37 -0.75
N GLU A 89 -9.33 -9.81 0.44
CA GLU A 89 -9.93 -11.15 0.60
C GLU A 89 -11.41 -11.09 0.17
N ASN A 90 -11.72 -11.75 -0.95
CA ASN A 90 -13.06 -12.10 -1.39
C ASN A 90 -13.02 -13.51 -1.99
#